data_AF-A0A3P8JZW5-F1
#
_entry.id   AF-A0A3P8JZW5-F1
#
_cell.length_a   1.000
_cell.length_b   1.000
_cell.length_c   1.000
_cell.angle_alpha   90.00
_cell.angle_beta   90.00
_cell.angle_gamma   90.00
#
_symmetry.space_group_name_H-M   'P 1'
#
loop_
_entity.id
_entity.type
_entity.pdbx_description
1 polymer ?
#
loop_
_entity_poly.entity_id
_entity_poly.type
_entity_poly.pdbx_seq_one_letter_code
_entity_poly.pdbx_strand_id
1 'polypeptide(L)'
;MDLPVNEQDRQALDAAAKTIGHQVTIEGDLYWARPRGAIAGHKCRFATSSHDDMVTYLRGRANRGTWTLDLQDPDVDIEAIGGTAVAITDRATGDRVEVSGGLLKVVPGEPVADFYTKEPARIGRWYC
;
A
#
# COMPACT_ATOMS: atom_id res chain seq x y z
N MET A 1 24.65 18.79 7.12
CA MET A 1 25.31 17.73 7.92
C MET A 1 24.16 16.81 8.27
N ASP A 2 23.89 15.82 7.43
CA ASP A 2 22.74 14.94 7.60
C ASP A 2 23.03 14.05 8.81
N LEU A 3 22.26 14.27 9.88
CA LEU A 3 22.34 13.45 11.06
C LEU A 3 21.85 12.04 10.70
N PRO A 4 22.50 10.97 11.18
CA PRO A 4 22.02 9.62 10.96
C PRO A 4 20.57 9.51 11.41
N VAL A 5 19.74 8.84 10.61
CA VAL A 5 18.31 8.67 10.87
C VAL A 5 18.10 8.15 12.29
N ASN A 6 17.41 8.93 13.12
CA ASN A 6 17.10 8.57 14.50
C ASN A 6 16.04 7.46 14.54
N GLU A 7 16.35 6.37 15.23
CA GLU A 7 15.43 5.22 15.40
C GLU A 7 14.13 5.60 16.10
N GLN A 8 14.15 6.59 17.01
CA GLN A 8 12.94 7.10 17.66
C GLN A 8 12.02 7.81 16.64
N ASP A 9 12.59 8.59 15.72
CA ASP A 9 11.83 9.27 14.67
C ASP A 9 11.26 8.27 13.67
N ARG A 10 12.00 7.20 13.35
CA ARG A 10 11.49 6.08 12.54
C ARG A 10 10.30 5.40 13.20
N GLN A 11 10.36 5.14 14.51
CA GLN A 11 9.25 4.52 15.24
C GLN A 11 7.99 5.39 15.22
N ALA A 12 8.15 6.71 15.36
CA ALA A 12 7.03 7.65 15.26
C ALA A 12 6.42 7.68 13.83
N LEU A 13 7.27 7.72 12.80
CA LEU A 13 6.84 7.65 11.40
C LEU A 13 6.13 6.33 11.08
N ASP A 14 6.68 5.21 11.55
CA ASP A 14 6.08 3.90 11.36
C ASP A 14 4.71 3.84 12.05
N ALA A 15 4.59 4.31 13.29
CA ALA A 15 3.31 4.39 14.01
C ALA A 15 2.27 5.23 13.25
N ALA A 16 2.66 6.36 12.65
CA ALA A 16 1.77 7.14 11.80
C ALA A 16 1.38 6.37 10.52
N ALA A 17 2.35 5.80 9.83
CA ALA A 17 2.14 4.99 8.63
C ALA A 17 1.23 3.78 8.88
N LYS A 18 1.28 3.22 10.09
CA LYS A 18 0.46 2.07 10.47
C LYS A 18 -1.04 2.31 10.31
N THR A 19 -1.50 3.54 10.50
CA THR A 19 -2.92 3.92 10.43
C THR A 19 -3.47 3.93 9.01
N ILE A 20 -2.58 4.03 8.01
CA ILE A 20 -2.90 4.10 6.58
C ILE A 20 -2.41 2.87 5.81
N GLY A 21 -2.20 1.75 6.50
CA GLY A 21 -1.78 0.49 5.89
C GLY A 21 -0.33 0.46 5.38
N HIS A 22 0.46 1.47 5.72
CA HIS A 22 1.89 1.52 5.42
C HIS A 22 2.76 1.01 6.59
N GLN A 23 4.04 0.80 6.29
CA GLN A 23 5.14 0.65 7.23
C GLN A 23 6.30 1.57 6.81
N VAL A 24 7.07 2.06 7.78
CA VAL A 24 8.29 2.84 7.54
C VAL A 24 9.53 2.07 7.97
N THR A 25 10.41 1.85 7.01
CA THR A 25 11.69 1.14 7.19
C THR A 25 12.85 2.05 6.80
N ILE A 26 14.05 1.78 7.32
CA ILE A 26 15.29 2.47 6.94
C ILE A 26 16.14 1.51 6.14
N GLU A 27 16.59 1.92 4.96
CA GLU A 27 17.61 1.20 4.20
C GLU A 27 18.68 2.19 3.75
N GLY A 28 19.89 2.06 4.29
CA GLY A 28 20.93 3.08 4.15
C GLY A 28 20.50 4.40 4.81
N ASP A 29 20.61 5.49 4.06
CA ASP A 29 20.27 6.85 4.52
C ASP A 29 18.84 7.28 4.14
N LEU A 30 17.97 6.32 3.76
CA LEU A 30 16.62 6.61 3.27
C LEU A 30 15.55 6.02 4.18
N TYR A 31 14.52 6.82 4.45
CA TYR A 31 13.22 6.35 4.89
C TYR A 31 12.46 5.77 3.71
N TRP A 32 11.86 4.60 3.90
CA TRP A 32 11.00 3.93 2.92
C TRP A 32 9.61 3.74 3.48
N ALA A 33 8.61 4.33 2.83
CA ALA A 33 7.21 4.02 3.06
C ALA A 33 6.73 2.97 2.05
N ARG A 34 6.23 1.86 2.56
CA ARG A 34 5.72 0.72 1.77
C ARG A 34 4.40 0.23 2.35
N PRO A 35 3.55 -0.47 1.58
CA PRO A 35 2.45 -1.24 2.15
C PRO A 35 2.97 -2.18 3.25
N ARG A 36 2.21 -2.35 4.33
CA ARG A 36 2.64 -3.21 5.44
C ARG A 36 2.70 -4.66 5.01
N GLY A 37 3.85 -5.31 5.17
CA GLY A 37 4.07 -6.68 4.71
C GLY A 37 4.61 -6.77 3.27
N ALA A 38 4.86 -5.62 2.63
CA ALA A 38 5.51 -5.57 1.33
C ALA A 38 6.83 -6.37 1.34
N ILE A 39 6.96 -7.24 0.33
CA ILE A 39 8.17 -8.04 0.10
C ILE A 39 9.33 -7.17 -0.41
N ALA A 40 10.55 -7.69 -0.38
CA ALA A 40 11.70 -7.03 -0.97
C ALA A 40 11.47 -6.81 -2.49
N GLY A 41 11.81 -5.61 -3.00
CA GLY A 41 11.61 -5.26 -4.41
C GLY A 41 10.19 -4.80 -4.79
N HIS A 42 9.31 -4.61 -3.81
CA HIS A 42 7.95 -4.09 -4.04
C HIS A 42 7.94 -2.77 -4.81
N LYS A 43 7.05 -2.65 -5.82
CA LYS A 43 7.01 -1.50 -6.72
C LYS A 43 6.32 -0.27 -6.11
N CYS A 44 5.33 -0.47 -5.23
CA CYS A 44 4.63 0.64 -4.58
C CYS A 44 5.44 1.14 -3.37
N ARG A 45 6.51 1.91 -3.60
CA ARG A 45 7.37 2.46 -2.54
C ARG A 45 7.64 3.94 -2.74
N PHE A 46 7.55 4.72 -1.67
CA PHE A 46 8.07 6.08 -1.59
C PHE A 46 9.34 6.07 -0.74
N ALA A 47 10.35 6.83 -1.15
CA ALA A 47 11.64 6.89 -0.48
C ALA A 47 12.17 8.32 -0.42
N THR A 48 12.73 8.70 0.72
CA THR A 48 13.36 10.02 0.90
C THR A 48 14.38 9.95 2.03
N SER A 49 15.42 10.77 1.96
CA SER A 49 16.35 11.00 3.09
C SER A 49 15.81 12.02 4.10
N SER A 50 14.72 12.73 3.76
CA SER A 50 14.12 13.78 4.59
C SER A 50 12.99 13.25 5.47
N HIS A 51 13.11 13.46 6.78
CA HIS A 51 12.04 13.16 7.74
C HIS A 51 10.76 13.94 7.41
N ASP A 52 10.88 15.24 7.14
CA ASP A 52 9.73 16.12 6.89
C ASP A 52 8.98 15.76 5.61
N ASP A 53 9.70 15.32 4.58
CA ASP A 53 9.09 14.83 3.34
C ASP A 53 8.33 13.53 3.59
N MET A 54 8.88 12.64 4.44
CA MET A 54 8.18 11.43 4.84
C MET A 54 6.91 11.76 5.63
N VAL A 55 6.97 12.69 6.58
CA VAL A 55 5.78 13.18 7.31
C VAL A 55 4.74 13.74 6.34
N THR A 56 5.17 14.55 5.38
CA THR A 56 4.30 15.17 4.37
C THR A 56 3.64 14.12 3.49
N TYR A 57 4.40 13.12 3.03
CA TYR A 57 3.89 11.98 2.27
C TYR A 57 2.81 11.24 3.07
N LEU A 58 3.09 10.83 4.31
CA LEU A 58 2.16 10.08 5.14
C LEU A 58 0.87 10.86 5.43
N ARG A 59 0.97 12.15 5.73
CA ARG A 59 -0.20 13.03 5.91
C ARG A 59 -1.01 13.18 4.62
N GLY A 60 -0.33 13.36 3.49
CA GLY A 60 -0.97 13.46 2.18
C GLY A 60 -1.76 12.21 1.83
N ARG A 61 -1.19 11.03 2.08
CA ARG A 61 -1.87 9.73 1.93
C ARG A 61 -3.08 9.61 2.87
N ALA A 62 -2.91 9.89 4.16
CA ALA A 62 -4.00 9.84 5.15
C ALA A 62 -5.24 10.67 4.75
N ASN A 63 -5.03 11.80 4.07
CA ASN A 63 -6.10 12.69 3.64
C ASN A 63 -6.78 12.31 2.32
N ARG A 64 -6.32 11.28 1.59
CA ARG A 64 -6.90 10.89 0.28
C ARG A 64 -8.29 10.27 0.39
N GLY A 65 -8.66 9.74 1.55
CA GLY A 65 -9.96 9.11 1.77
C GLY A 65 -10.26 7.91 0.85
N THR A 66 -9.22 7.32 0.26
CA THR A 66 -9.31 6.17 -0.65
C THR A 66 -8.17 5.21 -0.36
N TRP A 67 -8.48 3.91 -0.39
CA TRP A 67 -7.55 2.82 -0.14
C TRP A 67 -7.15 2.20 -1.46
N THR A 68 -5.85 2.02 -1.64
CA THR A 68 -5.25 1.30 -2.77
C THR A 68 -5.01 -0.16 -2.36
N LEU A 69 -5.32 -1.10 -3.26
CA LEU A 69 -4.97 -2.51 -3.08
C LEU A 69 -3.50 -2.73 -3.46
N ASP A 70 -2.76 -3.46 -2.64
CA ASP A 70 -1.46 -3.97 -3.02
C ASP A 70 -1.61 -5.16 -3.98
N LEU A 71 -1.37 -4.90 -5.26
CA LEU A 71 -1.48 -5.89 -6.32
C LEU A 71 -0.31 -6.86 -6.41
N GLN A 72 0.75 -6.66 -5.61
CA GLN A 72 1.86 -7.62 -5.49
C GLN A 72 1.82 -8.38 -4.16
N ASP A 73 0.70 -8.33 -3.45
CA ASP A 73 0.45 -9.15 -2.27
C ASP A 73 0.44 -10.65 -2.66
N PRO A 74 1.43 -11.46 -2.25
CA PRO A 74 1.55 -12.83 -2.69
C PRO A 74 0.49 -13.76 -2.07
N ASP A 75 -0.22 -13.29 -1.04
CA ASP A 75 -1.17 -14.07 -0.25
C ASP A 75 -2.57 -14.09 -0.88
N VAL A 76 -2.81 -13.30 -1.92
CA VAL A 76 -4.11 -13.20 -2.60
C VAL A 76 -4.00 -13.33 -4.11
N ASP A 77 -5.05 -13.86 -4.72
CA ASP A 77 -5.31 -13.75 -6.15
C ASP A 77 -6.30 -12.62 -6.42
N ILE A 78 -6.08 -11.90 -7.52
CA ILE A 78 -6.85 -10.71 -7.86
C ILE A 78 -7.33 -10.84 -9.30
N GLU A 79 -8.63 -10.68 -9.48
CA GLU A 79 -9.30 -10.76 -10.77
C GLU A 79 -10.12 -9.49 -11.00
N ALA A 80 -10.03 -8.89 -12.19
CA ALA A 80 -10.92 -7.80 -12.57
C ALA A 80 -12.34 -8.33 -12.82
N ILE A 81 -13.33 -7.75 -12.16
CA ILE A 81 -14.75 -8.04 -12.37
C ILE A 81 -15.37 -6.84 -13.10
N GLY A 82 -15.45 -6.96 -14.43
CA GLY A 82 -15.87 -5.86 -15.28
C GLY A 82 -14.90 -4.67 -15.21
N GLY A 83 -15.45 -3.45 -15.24
CA GLY A 83 -14.67 -2.20 -15.29
C GLY A 83 -14.53 -1.46 -13.97
N THR A 84 -15.17 -1.92 -12.90
CA THR A 84 -15.34 -1.15 -11.65
C THR A 84 -15.25 -1.99 -10.38
N ALA A 85 -14.83 -3.25 -10.48
CA ALA A 85 -14.70 -4.12 -9.33
C ALA A 85 -13.53 -5.08 -9.52
N VAL A 86 -13.05 -5.61 -8.40
CA VAL A 86 -12.13 -6.74 -8.36
C VAL A 86 -12.68 -7.80 -7.45
N ALA A 87 -12.40 -9.06 -7.76
CA ALA A 87 -12.51 -10.14 -6.82
C ALA A 87 -11.14 -10.45 -6.25
N ILE A 88 -11.07 -10.51 -4.93
CA ILE A 88 -9.87 -10.88 -4.19
C ILE A 88 -10.14 -12.25 -3.59
N THR A 89 -9.22 -13.19 -3.77
CA THR A 89 -9.32 -14.54 -3.22
C THR A 89 -8.11 -14.80 -2.35
N ASP A 90 -8.32 -15.07 -1.07
CA ASP A 90 -7.25 -15.45 -0.15
C ASP A 90 -6.74 -16.85 -0.49
N ARG A 91 -5.44 -16.98 -0.74
CA ARG A 91 -4.84 -18.23 -1.20
C ARG A 91 -4.79 -19.31 -0.13
N ALA A 92 -4.70 -18.92 1.14
CA ALA A 92 -4.57 -19.87 2.25
C ALA A 92 -5.92 -20.48 2.63
N THR A 93 -7.00 -19.71 2.54
CA THR A 93 -8.35 -20.09 3.00
C THR A 93 -9.32 -20.36 1.86
N GLY A 94 -9.08 -19.80 0.67
CA GLY A 94 -10.03 -19.80 -0.44
C GLY A 94 -11.16 -18.77 -0.29
N ASP A 95 -11.14 -17.93 0.75
CA ASP A 95 -12.13 -16.88 0.96
C ASP A 95 -12.11 -15.88 -0.20
N ARG A 96 -13.27 -15.67 -0.84
CA ARG A 96 -13.42 -14.72 -1.96
C ARG A 96 -14.32 -13.55 -1.56
N VAL A 97 -13.88 -12.34 -1.87
CA VAL A 97 -14.70 -11.12 -1.72
C VAL A 97 -14.64 -10.26 -2.98
N GLU A 98 -15.77 -9.66 -3.34
CA GLU A 98 -15.83 -8.68 -4.42
C GLU A 98 -15.81 -7.27 -3.84
N VAL A 99 -14.97 -6.41 -4.41
CA VAL A 99 -14.78 -5.03 -3.97
C VAL A 99 -15.04 -4.11 -5.14
N SER A 100 -16.01 -3.22 -4.96
CA SER A 100 -16.29 -2.15 -5.93
C SER A 100 -15.34 -0.97 -5.71
N GLY A 101 -14.90 -0.35 -6.79
CA GLY A 101 -13.92 0.74 -6.74
C GLY A 101 -13.60 1.31 -8.12
N GLY A 102 -12.50 2.05 -8.18
CA GLY A 102 -11.94 2.54 -9.43
C GLY A 102 -10.76 1.68 -9.89
N LEU A 103 -10.76 1.37 -11.19
CA LEU A 103 -9.63 0.75 -11.87
C LEU A 103 -8.99 1.81 -12.78
N LEU A 104 -7.73 2.15 -12.54
CA LEU A 104 -6.97 2.95 -13.50
C LEU A 104 -6.50 2.00 -14.59
N LYS A 105 -7.30 1.89 -15.67
CA LYS A 105 -7.07 1.09 -16.88
C LYS A 105 -7.31 -0.41 -16.70
N VAL A 106 -8.43 -0.90 -17.25
CA VAL A 106 -8.72 -2.35 -17.40
C VAL A 106 -8.49 -2.73 -18.84
N VAL A 107 -7.57 -3.65 -19.09
CA VAL A 107 -7.47 -4.36 -20.37
C VAL A 107 -7.92 -5.79 -20.12
N PRO A 108 -8.97 -6.28 -20.82
CA PRO A 108 -9.43 -7.66 -20.64
C PRO A 108 -8.30 -8.67 -20.86
N GLY A 109 -8.10 -9.56 -19.90
CA GLY A 109 -7.04 -10.58 -19.93
C GLY A 109 -5.67 -10.12 -19.43
N GLU A 110 -5.49 -8.83 -19.11
CA GLU A 110 -4.28 -8.35 -18.42
C GLU A 110 -4.48 -8.33 -16.89
N PRO A 111 -3.40 -8.44 -16.11
CA PRO A 111 -3.44 -8.23 -14.68
C PRO A 111 -4.00 -6.84 -14.34
N VAL A 112 -4.74 -6.75 -13.22
CA VAL A 112 -5.12 -5.46 -12.64
C VAL A 112 -3.84 -4.64 -12.42
N ALA A 113 -3.84 -3.39 -12.90
CA ALA A 113 -2.66 -2.52 -12.83
C ALA A 113 -2.70 -1.57 -11.61
N ASP A 114 -3.89 -1.12 -11.23
CA ASP A 114 -4.15 -0.31 -10.04
C ASP A 114 -5.64 -0.43 -9.67
N PHE A 115 -5.93 -0.50 -8.37
CA PHE A 115 -7.30 -0.53 -7.85
C PHE A 115 -7.38 0.31 -6.57
N TYR A 116 -8.40 1.17 -6.51
CA TYR A 116 -8.71 1.93 -5.31
C TYR A 116 -10.19 1.86 -4.94
N THR A 117 -10.49 1.94 -3.65
CA THR A 117 -11.85 1.93 -3.10
C THR A 117 -11.97 2.93 -1.95
N LYS A 118 -13.19 3.28 -1.57
CA LYS A 118 -13.45 4.02 -0.31
C LYS A 118 -13.44 3.11 0.91
N GLU A 119 -13.77 1.83 0.72
CA GLU A 119 -13.93 0.84 1.78
C GLU A 119 -13.08 -0.39 1.44
N PRO A 120 -11.92 -0.57 2.08
CA PRO A 120 -11.04 -1.70 1.81
C PRO A 120 -11.69 -2.99 2.34
N ALA A 121 -11.44 -4.10 1.65
CA ALA A 121 -11.90 -5.40 2.13
C ALA A 121 -11.07 -5.91 3.31
N ARG A 122 -11.60 -6.93 3.99
CA ARG A 122 -10.90 -7.64 5.08
C ARG A 122 -9.70 -8.48 4.60
N ILE A 123 -9.69 -8.86 3.33
CA ILE A 123 -8.61 -9.65 2.70
C ILE A 123 -7.83 -8.80 1.72
N GLY A 124 -6.59 -9.21 1.48
CA GLY A 124 -5.60 -8.42 0.74
C GLY A 124 -5.01 -7.30 1.59
N ARG A 125 -3.85 -6.83 1.17
CA ARG A 125 -3.18 -5.70 1.81
C ARG A 125 -3.62 -4.38 1.19
N TRP A 126 -4.13 -3.49 2.03
CA TRP A 126 -4.64 -2.17 1.62
C TRP A 126 -3.83 -1.04 2.23
N TYR A 127 -3.68 0.05 1.50
CA TYR A 127 -2.99 1.25 1.96
C TYR A 127 -3.63 2.54 1.43
N CYS A 128 -3.84 3.51 2.31
CA CYS A 128 -4.39 4.84 1.99
C CYS A 128 -3.29 5.78 1.53
#